data_AF-A0A930P9A3-F1
#
_entry.id   AF-A0A930P9A3-F1
#
_cell.length_a   1.000
_cell.length_b   1.000
_cell.length_c   1.000
_cell.angle_alpha   90.00
_cell.angle_beta   90.00
_cell.angle_gamma   90.00
#
_symmetry.space_group_name_H-M   'P 1'
#
loop_
_entity.id
_entity.type
_entity.pdbx_description
1 polymer ?
#
loop_
_entity_poly.entity_id
_entity_poly.type
_entity_poly.pdbx_seq_one_letter_code
_entity_poly.pdbx_strand_id
1 'polypeptide(L)'
;MVKKIFTPFILTLILLMGAVTSARAEAPVELIEQEIPSITITVTNNVLRVVGAEDEVLSIYNVTGVKVMNVRVDGSDKHYTLSFPRGCYIVKVGKVVRKISIR
;
A
#
# COMPACT_ATOMS: atom_id res chain seq x y z
N MET A 1 45.67 11.59 -58.76
CA MET A 1 45.33 10.18 -58.44
C MET A 1 45.45 9.85 -56.94
N VAL A 2 45.32 10.84 -56.03
CA VAL A 2 45.60 10.67 -54.58
C VAL A 2 44.33 10.41 -53.75
N LYS A 3 43.15 10.80 -54.25
CA LYS A 3 41.87 10.73 -53.51
C LYS A 3 41.34 9.29 -53.29
N LYS A 4 41.74 8.30 -54.09
CA LYS A 4 41.22 6.92 -54.00
C LYS A 4 41.96 6.05 -52.97
N ILE A 5 43.11 6.50 -52.47
CA ILE A 5 43.95 5.77 -51.50
C ILE A 5 43.62 6.18 -50.05
N PHE A 6 43.07 7.39 -49.85
CA PHE A 6 42.67 7.88 -48.52
C PHE A 6 41.38 7.24 -48.00
N THR A 7 40.49 6.80 -48.89
CA THR A 7 39.19 6.21 -48.53
C THR A 7 39.30 4.91 -47.71
N PRO A 8 40.15 3.92 -48.07
CA PRO A 8 40.31 2.72 -47.24
C PRO A 8 40.96 3.03 -45.89
N PHE A 9 41.83 4.05 -45.81
CA PHE A 9 42.49 4.45 -44.57
C PHE A 9 41.51 5.11 -43.57
N ILE A 10 40.56 5.89 -44.07
CA ILE A 10 39.51 6.49 -43.23
C ILE A 10 38.53 5.41 -42.75
N LEU A 11 38.20 4.42 -43.59
CA LEU A 11 37.30 3.33 -43.23
C LEU A 11 37.89 2.42 -42.13
N THR A 12 39.19 2.11 -42.19
CA THR A 12 39.86 1.31 -41.15
C THR A 12 39.98 2.05 -39.83
N LEU A 13 40.15 3.38 -39.86
CA LEU A 13 40.21 4.21 -38.66
C LEU A 13 38.87 4.24 -37.90
N ILE A 14 37.73 4.22 -38.61
CA ILE A 14 36.39 4.19 -38.00
C ILE A 14 36.12 2.85 -37.31
N LEU A 15 36.59 1.75 -37.90
CA LEU A 15 36.40 0.40 -37.35
C LEU A 15 37.19 0.15 -36.04
N LEU A 16 38.27 0.90 -35.80
CA LEU A 16 39.07 0.82 -34.58
C LEU A 16 38.43 1.54 -33.37
N MET A 17 37.37 2.31 -33.57
CA MET A 17 36.68 3.08 -32.52
C MET A 17 35.46 2.36 -31.92
N GLY A 18 35.30 1.05 -32.15
CA GLY A 18 34.22 0.26 -31.56
C GLY A 18 34.30 0.25 -30.03
N ALA A 19 33.41 0.98 -29.36
CA ALA A 19 33.32 1.01 -27.91
C ALA A 19 32.80 -0.32 -27.37
N VAL A 20 33.57 -0.97 -26.50
CA VAL A 20 33.14 -2.17 -25.78
C VAL A 20 32.19 -1.74 -24.66
N THR A 21 30.89 -1.98 -24.83
CA THR A 21 29.94 -1.84 -23.72
C THR A 21 29.99 -3.10 -22.87
N SER A 22 30.46 -2.98 -21.64
CA SER A 22 30.35 -4.04 -20.65
C SER A 22 28.91 -4.12 -20.15
N ALA A 23 28.20 -5.20 -20.49
CA ALA A 23 26.92 -5.51 -19.88
C ALA A 23 27.16 -6.04 -18.46
N ARG A 24 26.80 -5.26 -17.44
CA ARG A 24 26.82 -5.70 -16.04
C ARG A 24 25.43 -6.23 -15.69
N ALA A 25 25.34 -7.47 -15.23
CA ALA A 25 24.11 -8.00 -14.65
C ALA A 25 23.91 -7.34 -13.27
N GLU A 26 22.86 -6.53 -13.13
CA GLU A 26 22.41 -6.04 -11.84
C GLU A 26 21.66 -7.17 -11.13
N ALA A 27 22.10 -7.55 -9.93
CA ALA A 27 21.40 -8.54 -9.12
C ALA A 27 20.01 -8.00 -8.75
N PRO A 28 18.96 -8.84 -8.76
CA PRO A 28 17.63 -8.42 -8.36
C PRO A 28 17.66 -7.92 -6.91
N VAL A 29 17.25 -6.67 -6.71
CA VAL A 29 17.03 -6.11 -5.38
C VAL A 29 15.85 -6.87 -4.77
N GLU A 30 16.11 -7.70 -3.76
CA GLU A 30 15.06 -8.29 -2.93
C GLU A 30 14.38 -7.15 -2.16
N LEU A 31 13.23 -6.71 -2.68
CA LEU A 31 12.33 -5.83 -1.97
C LEU A 31 11.75 -6.61 -0.79
N ILE A 32 12.27 -6.40 0.40
CA ILE A 32 11.64 -6.87 1.63
C ILE A 32 10.32 -6.11 1.75
N GLU A 33 9.20 -6.76 1.43
CA GLU A 33 7.87 -6.24 1.77
C GLU A 33 7.81 -6.15 3.30
N GLN A 34 7.99 -4.94 3.84
CA GLN A 34 7.63 -4.66 5.22
C GLN A 34 6.13 -4.91 5.36
N GLU A 35 5.78 -5.95 6.12
CA GLU A 35 4.41 -6.29 6.46
C GLU A 35 3.80 -5.10 7.22
N ILE A 36 3.03 -4.27 6.52
CA ILE A 36 2.34 -3.13 7.12
C ILE A 36 1.38 -3.71 8.17
N PRO A 37 1.46 -3.29 9.46
CA PRO A 37 0.54 -3.78 10.48
C PRO A 37 -0.90 -3.52 10.02
N SER A 38 -1.63 -4.60 9.76
CA SER A 38 -2.94 -4.52 9.13
C SER A 38 -4.02 -4.28 10.18
N ILE A 39 -4.76 -3.18 10.03
CA ILE A 39 -5.90 -2.88 10.89
C ILE A 39 -6.96 -3.97 10.70
N THR A 40 -7.32 -4.65 11.79
CA THR A 40 -8.32 -5.72 11.78
C THR A 40 -9.57 -5.29 12.55
N ILE A 41 -10.74 -5.55 11.95
CA ILE A 41 -12.06 -5.22 12.50
C ILE A 41 -12.87 -6.50 12.62
N THR A 42 -13.27 -6.87 13.84
CA THR A 42 -14.11 -8.04 14.11
C THR A 42 -15.33 -7.64 14.94
N VAL A 43 -16.48 -8.25 14.69
CA VAL A 43 -17.70 -8.03 15.48
C VAL A 43 -18.22 -9.36 16.02
N THR A 44 -18.39 -9.42 17.33
CA THR A 44 -18.98 -10.56 18.03
C THR A 44 -20.16 -10.05 18.86
N ASN A 45 -21.37 -10.50 18.52
CA ASN A 45 -22.62 -9.96 19.04
C ASN A 45 -22.73 -8.45 18.77
N ASN A 46 -22.66 -7.63 19.83
CA ASN A 46 -22.65 -6.18 19.79
C ASN A 46 -21.29 -5.60 20.21
N VAL A 47 -20.22 -6.39 20.30
CA VAL A 47 -18.88 -5.93 20.64
C VAL A 47 -18.03 -5.84 19.38
N LEU A 48 -17.52 -4.65 19.11
CA LEU A 48 -16.58 -4.37 18.03
C LEU A 48 -15.15 -4.44 18.58
N ARG A 49 -14.35 -5.37 18.08
CA ARG A 49 -12.91 -5.45 18.35
C ARG A 49 -12.13 -4.81 17.20
N VAL A 50 -11.22 -3.90 17.53
CA VAL A 50 -10.31 -3.22 16.60
C VAL A 50 -8.88 -3.48 17.04
N VAL A 51 -8.06 -4.03 16.13
CA VAL A 51 -6.65 -4.38 16.38
C VAL A 51 -5.76 -3.63 15.39
N GLY A 52 -4.60 -3.16 15.84
CA GLY A 52 -3.58 -2.52 15.01
C GLY A 52 -3.93 -1.10 14.57
N ALA A 53 -4.82 -0.42 15.30
CA ALA A 53 -5.33 0.91 14.94
C ALA A 53 -5.13 1.94 16.06
N GLU A 54 -4.11 1.79 16.89
CA GLU A 54 -3.77 2.76 17.93
C GLU A 54 -3.60 4.16 17.34
N ASP A 55 -4.12 5.18 18.04
CA ASP A 55 -4.16 6.58 17.62
C ASP A 55 -4.95 6.88 16.34
N GLU A 56 -5.59 5.89 15.70
CA GLU A 56 -6.54 6.13 14.63
C GLU A 56 -7.90 6.57 15.16
N VAL A 57 -8.64 7.29 14.33
CA VAL A 57 -10.00 7.70 14.64
C VAL A 57 -10.98 6.63 14.14
N LEU A 58 -11.67 5.99 15.07
CA LEU A 58 -12.79 5.09 14.81
C LEU A 58 -14.08 5.91 14.65
N SER A 59 -14.69 5.85 13.48
CA SER A 59 -16.00 6.42 13.18
C SER A 59 -16.98 5.34 12.75
N ILE A 60 -18.20 5.37 13.29
CA ILE A 60 -19.28 4.46 12.89
C ILE A 60 -20.44 5.28 12.33
N TYR A 61 -20.98 4.82 11.20
CA TYR A 61 -22.09 5.44 10.49
C TYR A 61 -23.24 4.44 10.35
N ASN A 62 -24.48 4.94 10.39
CA ASN A 62 -25.64 4.15 10.00
C ASN A 62 -25.76 4.10 8.45
N VAL A 63 -26.73 3.33 7.94
CA VAL A 63 -26.94 3.17 6.49
C VAL A 63 -27.30 4.47 5.76
N THR A 64 -27.83 5.47 6.46
CA THR A 64 -28.14 6.80 5.90
C THR A 64 -26.95 7.75 5.88
N GLY A 65 -25.78 7.32 6.37
CA GLY A 65 -24.56 8.13 6.42
C GLY A 65 -24.44 9.03 7.65
N VAL A 66 -25.34 8.92 8.63
CA VAL A 66 -25.24 9.67 9.90
C VAL A 66 -24.18 9.01 10.78
N LYS A 67 -23.25 9.81 11.30
CA LYS A 67 -22.22 9.35 12.23
C LYS A 67 -22.82 9.13 13.61
N VAL A 68 -22.79 7.89 14.09
CA VAL A 68 -23.34 7.47 15.39
C VAL A 68 -22.28 7.25 16.46
N MET A 69 -20.99 7.20 16.07
CA MET A 69 -19.86 7.09 17.00
C MET A 69 -18.61 7.75 16.41
N ASN A 70 -17.81 8.38 17.27
CA ASN A 70 -16.52 8.96 16.92
C ASN A 70 -15.59 8.92 18.13
N VAL A 71 -14.54 8.10 18.08
CA VAL A 71 -13.61 7.92 19.20
C VAL A 71 -12.19 7.68 18.69
N ARG A 72 -11.19 8.14 19.44
CA ARG A 72 -9.79 7.79 19.19
C ARG A 72 -9.50 6.43 19.82
N VAL A 73 -8.90 5.52 19.06
CA VAL A 73 -8.45 4.23 19.59
C VAL A 73 -7.24 4.45 20.47
N ASP A 74 -7.33 4.11 21.74
CA ASP A 74 -6.36 4.40 22.80
C ASP A 74 -5.49 3.16 23.15
N GLY A 75 -5.19 2.32 22.14
CA GLY A 75 -4.33 1.15 22.29
C GLY A 75 -4.37 0.19 21.10
N SER A 76 -3.44 -0.76 21.06
CA SER A 76 -3.25 -1.67 19.93
C SER A 76 -4.34 -2.73 19.76
N ASP A 77 -5.11 -3.05 20.81
CA ASP A 77 -6.27 -3.96 20.79
C ASP A 77 -7.38 -3.41 21.69
N LYS A 78 -8.52 -3.04 21.10
CA LYS A 78 -9.62 -2.37 21.81
C LYS A 78 -10.97 -2.98 21.48
N HIS A 79 -11.83 -2.98 22.50
CA HIS A 79 -13.20 -3.49 22.43
C HIS A 79 -14.19 -2.35 22.71
N TYR A 80 -15.18 -2.21 21.82
CA TYR A 80 -16.25 -1.22 21.94
C TYR A 80 -17.59 -1.94 22.00
N THR A 81 -18.32 -1.80 23.11
CA THR A 81 -19.70 -2.27 23.20
C THR A 81 -20.60 -1.31 22.43
N LEU A 82 -21.19 -1.79 21.34
CA LEU A 82 -22.11 -1.03 20.51
C LEU A 82 -23.52 -1.15 21.09
N SER A 83 -24.10 -0.02 21.50
CA SER A 83 -25.47 0.07 22.03
C SER A 83 -26.48 0.58 20.99
N PHE A 84 -26.18 0.40 19.69
CA PHE A 84 -27.05 0.84 18.61
C PHE A 84 -28.14 -0.20 18.31
N PRO A 85 -29.29 0.21 17.74
CA PRO A 85 -30.31 -0.74 17.28
C PRO A 85 -29.75 -1.77 16.30
N ARG A 86 -30.38 -2.95 16.25
CA ARG A 86 -30.07 -4.00 15.26
C ARG A 86 -30.12 -3.43 13.84
N GLY A 87 -29.16 -3.82 13.02
CA GLY A 87 -29.05 -3.31 11.66
C GLY A 87 -27.64 -3.31 11.11
N CYS A 88 -27.50 -2.72 9.91
CA CYS A 88 -26.22 -2.57 9.24
C CYS A 88 -25.57 -1.23 9.57
N TYR A 89 -24.25 -1.24 9.74
CA TYR A 89 -23.45 -0.05 9.99
C TYR A 89 -22.18 -0.09 9.17
N ILE A 90 -21.56 1.08 9.01
CA ILE A 90 -20.27 1.25 8.36
C ILE A 90 -19.27 1.67 9.43
N VAL A 91 -18.24 0.86 9.63
CA VAL A 91 -17.11 1.16 10.52
C VAL A 91 -15.96 1.67 9.67
N LYS A 92 -15.39 2.81 10.05
CA LYS A 92 -14.18 3.39 9.45
C LYS A 92 -13.13 3.61 10.53
N VAL A 93 -11.91 3.14 10.28
CA VAL A 93 -10.74 3.41 11.13
C VAL A 93 -9.49 3.46 10.25
N GLY A 94 -8.74 4.56 10.33
CA GLY A 94 -7.67 4.86 9.37
C GLY A 94 -8.16 4.76 7.92
N LYS A 95 -7.46 3.95 7.13
CA LYS A 95 -7.79 3.65 5.72
C LYS A 95 -8.79 2.49 5.54
N VAL A 96 -9.15 1.79 6.62
CA VAL A 96 -10.02 0.61 6.55
C VAL A 96 -11.48 1.02 6.75
N VAL A 97 -12.34 0.49 5.87
CA VAL A 97 -13.80 0.65 5.95
C VAL A 97 -14.45 -0.73 5.83
N ARG A 98 -15.40 -1.03 6.71
CA ARG A 98 -16.08 -2.34 6.77
C ARG A 98 -17.56 -2.16 7.04
N LYS A 99 -18.41 -2.87 6.29
CA LYS A 99 -19.81 -3.08 6.67
C LYS A 99 -19.87 -4.08 7.82
N ILE A 100 -20.62 -3.76 8.87
CA ILE A 100 -20.92 -4.67 9.98
C ILE A 100 -22.44 -4.84 10.13
N SER A 101 -22.84 -5.93 10.78
CA SER A 101 -24.23 -6.19 11.15
C SER A 101 -24.31 -6.46 12.65
N ILE A 102 -25.17 -5.71 13.34
CA ILE A 102 -25.50 -5.93 14.75
C ILE A 102 -26.79 -6.76 14.79
N ARG A 103 -26.72 -7.95 15.39
CA ARG A 103 -27.81 -8.95 15.44
C ARG A 103 -28.69 -8.89 16.67
#